data_AF-A0A8T4NBC5-F1
#
_entry.id   AF-A0A8T4NBC5-F1
#
_cell.length_a   1.000
_cell.length_b   1.000
_cell.length_c   1.000
_cell.angle_alpha   90.00
_cell.angle_beta   90.00
_cell.angle_gamma   90.00
#
_symmetry.space_group_name_H-M   'P 1'
#
loop_
_entity.id
_entity.type
_entity.pdbx_description
1 polymer ?
#
loop_
_entity_poly.entity_id
_entity_poly.type
_entity_poly.pdbx_seq_one_letter_code
_entity_poly.pdbx_strand_id
1 'polypeptide(L)' 'MPSITISIDDEVKKILSNRAKKNLLTLREQIEDILRKSAVRTKSGISAQKFKTDDPLVEIFSRENRGRKRKKK' A
#
# COMPACT_ATOMS: atom_id res chain seq x y z
N MET A 1 -7.24 22.31 -11.97
CA MET A 1 -7.14 21.05 -11.19
C MET A 1 -8.45 20.84 -10.46
N PRO A 2 -8.99 19.61 -10.42
CA PRO A 2 -10.19 19.34 -9.62
C PRO A 2 -9.90 19.60 -8.14
N SER A 3 -10.73 20.41 -7.49
CA SER A 3 -10.69 20.60 -6.05
C SER A 3 -11.58 19.55 -5.40
N ILE A 4 -11.04 18.85 -4.40
CA ILE A 4 -11.77 17.84 -3.64
C ILE A 4 -11.75 18.26 -2.18
N THR A 5 -12.92 18.43 -1.60
CA THR A 5 -13.09 18.70 -0.17
C THR A 5 -13.34 17.38 0.55
N ILE A 6 -12.51 17.06 1.54
CA ILE A 6 -12.62 15.84 2.32
C ILE A 6 -12.80 16.23 3.79
N SER A 7 -13.90 15.80 4.38
CA SER A 7 -14.14 15.92 5.82
C SER A 7 -13.48 14.73 6.52
N ILE A 8 -12.64 15.00 7.52
CA ILE A 8 -11.87 13.99 8.24
C ILE A 8 -11.96 14.31 9.73
N ASP A 9 -12.17 13.29 10.56
CA ASP A 9 -12.13 13.42 12.01
C ASP A 9 -10.75 13.85 12.53
N ASP A 10 -10.74 14.56 13.65
CA ASP A 10 -9.52 15.09 14.26
C ASP A 10 -8.54 14.01 14.70
N GLU A 11 -9.04 12.84 15.12
CA GLU A 11 -8.20 11.70 15.46
C GLU A 11 -7.42 11.19 14.25
N VAL A 12 -8.11 11.03 13.11
CA VAL A 12 -7.50 10.57 11.86
C VAL A 12 -6.53 11.61 11.32
N LYS A 13 -6.84 12.91 11.47
CA LYS A 13 -5.95 14.01 11.10
C LYS A 13 -4.63 13.96 11.88
N LYS A 14 -4.66 13.65 13.18
CA LYS A 14 -3.43 13.48 14.00
C LYS A 14 -2.56 12.33 13.48
N ILE A 15 -3.18 11.20 13.15
CA ILE A 15 -2.49 10.02 12.58
C ILE A 15 -1.82 10.37 11.25
N LEU A 16 -2.56 11.04 10.35
CA LEU A 16 -2.04 11.47 9.05
C LEU A 16 -0.89 12.48 9.19
N SER A 17 -0.98 13.43 10.13
CA SER A 17 0.08 14.39 10.40
C SER A 17 1.37 13.72 10.87
N ASN A 18 1.28 12.75 11.78
CA ASN A 18 2.44 11.99 12.25
C ASN A 18 3.10 11.20 11.11
N ARG A 19 2.29 10.64 10.19
CA ARG A 19 2.78 9.94 9.01
C ARG A 19 3.46 10.89 8.02
N ALA A 20 2.87 12.06 7.78
CA ALA A 20 3.44 13.08 6.90
C ALA A 20 4.83 13.52 7.38
N LYS A 21 5.00 13.75 8.70
CA LYS A 21 6.30 14.06 9.30
C LYS A 21 7.35 12.96 9.06
N LYS A 22 6.98 11.68 9.23
CA LYS A 22 7.89 10.54 8.98
C LYS A 22 8.35 10.45 7.53
N ASN A 23 7.47 10.79 6.60
CA ASN A 23 7.73 10.73 5.17
C ASN A 23 8.30 12.05 4.62
N LEU A 24 8.53 13.06 5.47
CA LEU A 24 9.00 14.39 5.09
C LEU A 24 8.09 15.08 4.05
N LEU A 25 6.77 14.85 4.17
CA LEU A 25 5.74 15.42 3.30
C LEU A 25 4.86 16.40 4.06
N THR A 26 4.23 17.32 3.34
CA THR A 26 3.10 18.08 3.89
C THR A 26 1.88 17.16 4.05
N LEU A 27 0.93 17.57 4.89
CA LEU A 27 -0.30 16.79 5.12
C LEU A 27 -1.10 16.61 3.83
N ARG A 28 -1.12 17.62 2.97
CA ARG A 28 -1.77 17.58 1.65
C ARG A 28 -1.09 16.56 0.74
N GLU A 29 0.23 16.64 0.56
CA GLU A 29 0.99 15.72 -0.29
C GLU A 29 0.87 14.27 0.20
N GLN A 30 0.84 14.07 1.52
CA GLN A 30 0.65 12.75 2.10
C GLN A 30 -0.73 12.15 1.75
N ILE A 31 -1.78 12.97 1.73
CA ILE A 31 -3.13 12.54 1.32
C ILE A 31 -3.15 12.23 -0.19
N GLU A 32 -2.56 13.10 -1.01
CA GLU A 32 -2.46 12.89 -2.45
C GLU A 32 -1.69 11.59 -2.79
N ASP A 33 -0.59 11.32 -2.09
CA ASP A 33 0.19 10.10 -2.26
C ASP A 33 -0.59 8.84 -1.85
N ILE A 34 -1.36 8.91 -0.76
CA ILE A 34 -2.25 7.81 -0.35
C ILE A 34 -3.30 7.53 -1.42
N LEU A 35 -3.99 8.57 -1.91
CA LEU A 35 -5.02 8.43 -2.94
C LEU A 35 -4.43 7.89 -4.24
N ARG A 36 -3.25 8.38 -4.64
CA ARG A 36 -2.52 7.88 -5.81
C ARG A 36 -2.21 6.39 -5.67
N LYS A 37 -1.59 5.99 -4.55
CA LYS A 37 -1.24 4.58 -4.28
C LYS A 37 -2.48 3.69 -4.25
N SER A 38 -3.56 4.17 -3.63
CA SER A 38 -4.84 3.46 -3.59
C SER A 38 -5.38 3.26 -5.01
N ALA A 39 -5.52 4.32 -5.81
CA ALA A 39 -6.06 4.25 -7.17
C ALA A 39 -5.22 3.35 -8.09
N VAL A 40 -3.89 3.44 -8.03
CA VAL A 40 -2.99 2.59 -8.83
C VAL A 40 -3.11 1.12 -8.42
N ARG A 41 -3.17 0.83 -7.11
CA ARG A 41 -3.31 -0.53 -6.61
C ARG A 41 -4.64 -1.16 -7.00
N THR A 42 -5.73 -0.39 -6.95
CA THR A 42 -7.07 -0.86 -7.33
C THR A 42 -7.17 -1.07 -8.84
N LYS A 43 -6.62 -0.15 -9.65
CA LYS A 43 -6.63 -0.24 -11.12
C LYS A 43 -5.82 -1.43 -11.64
N SER A 44 -4.72 -1.76 -10.97
CA SER A 44 -3.82 -2.83 -11.42
C SER A 44 -4.33 -4.24 -11.09
N GLY A 45 -5.41 -4.39 -10.31
CA GLY A 45 -5.96 -5.71 -9.97
C GLY A 45 -4.96 -6.62 -9.25
N ILE A 46 -3.87 -6.05 -8.69
CA ILE A 46 -2.78 -6.80 -8.11
C ILE A 46 -3.21 -7.29 -6.71
N SER A 47 -3.96 -8.39 -6.67
CA SER A 47 -3.66 -9.42 -5.67
C SER A 47 -2.19 -9.75 -5.85
N ALA A 48 -1.36 -9.53 -4.81
CA ALA A 48 0.07 -9.85 -4.72
C ALA A 48 0.65 -10.39 -6.04
N GLN A 49 1.33 -9.51 -6.79
CA GLN A 49 1.90 -9.85 -8.09
C GLN A 49 2.80 -11.07 -7.89
N LYS A 50 2.34 -12.25 -8.31
CA LYS A 50 3.20 -13.44 -8.32
C LYS A 50 4.40 -13.07 -9.16
N PHE A 51 5.60 -13.12 -8.59
CA PHE A 51 6.81 -12.99 -9.39
C PHE A 51 6.75 -14.06 -10.48
N LYS A 52 6.79 -13.64 -11.75
CA LYS A 52 7.12 -14.55 -12.84
C LYS A 52 8.62 -14.76 -12.76
N THR A 53 9.00 -15.77 -11.98
CA THR A 53 10.39 -16.16 -11.88
C THR A 53 10.65 -17.16 -13.01
N ASP A 54 11.49 -16.78 -13.96
CA ASP A 54 11.81 -17.64 -15.12
C ASP A 54 12.74 -18.81 -14.74
N ASP A 55 13.30 -18.78 -13.53
CA ASP A 55 14.23 -19.78 -12.99
C ASP A 55 13.61 -20.54 -11.80
N PRO A 56 13.40 -21.87 -11.91
CA PRO A 56 12.87 -22.70 -10.83
C PRO A 56 13.68 -22.63 -9.53
N LEU A 57 14.99 -22.37 -9.60
CA LEU A 57 15.84 -22.29 -8.40
C LEU A 57 15.51 -21.04 -7.57
N VAL A 58 15.18 -19.94 -8.23
CA VAL A 58 14.85 -18.68 -7.54
C VAL A 58 13.49 -18.80 -6.84
N GLU A 59 12.57 -19.64 -7.32
CA GLU A 59 11.31 -19.96 -6.63
C GLU A 59 11.57 -20.67 -5.29
N ILE A 60 12.50 -21.61 -5.24
CA ILE A 60 12.84 -22.41 -4.04
C ILE A 60 13.43 -21.52 -2.94
N PHE A 61 14.23 -20.51 -3.31
CA PHE A 61 14.84 -19.58 -2.37
C PHE A 61 14.01 -18.31 -2.12
N SER A 62 12.92 -18.10 -2.86
CA SER A 62 12.02 -16.97 -2.66
C SER A 62 11.36 -17.07 -1.29
N ARG A 63 11.55 -16.02 -0.48
CA ARG A 63 11.02 -15.92 0.88
C ARG A 63 9.50 -15.67 0.93
N GLU A 64 8.84 -15.60 -0.22
CA GLU A 64 7.42 -15.22 -0.34
C GLU A 64 6.47 -16.24 0.31
N ASN A 65 6.86 -17.52 0.39
CA ASN A 65 6.03 -18.58 1.00
C ASN A 65 6.19 -18.73 2.53
N ARG A 66 6.85 -17.80 3.23
CA ARG A 66 7.03 -17.87 4.71
C ARG A 66 5.80 -17.43 5.53
N GLY A 67 4.60 -17.38 4.94
CA GLY A 67 3.39 -16.86 5.58
C GLY A 67 2.23 -17.86 5.67
N ARG A 68 2.00 -18.39 6.89
CA ARG A 68 0.84 -19.18 7.38
C ARG A 68 0.48 -20.46 6.61
N LYS A 69 0.70 -21.62 7.28
CA LYS A 69 0.06 -22.89 6.90
C LYS A 69 -1.46 -22.68 6.79
N ARG A 70 -2.05 -23.03 5.64
CA ARG A 70 -3.52 -23.11 5.50
C ARG A 70 -4.06 -24.07 6.57
N LYS A 71 -5.02 -23.62 7.38
CA LYS A 71 -5.78 -24.53 8.25
C LYS A 71 -6.60 -25.45 7.34
N LYS A 72 -6.44 -26.76 7.51
CA LYS A 72 -7.28 -27.76 6.84
C LYS A 72 -8.71 -27.60 7.37
N LYS A 73 -9.70 -27.60 6.47
CA LYS A 73 -11.10 -27.87 6.82
C LYS A 73 -11.24 -29.35 7.13
#